data_AF-A0A854QD50-F1
#
_entry.id   AF-A0A854QD50-F1
#
_cell.length_a   1.000
_cell.length_b   1.000
_cell.length_c   1.000
_cell.angle_alpha   90.00
_cell.angle_beta   90.00
_cell.angle_gamma   90.00
#
_symmetry.space_group_name_H-M   'P 1'
#
loop_
_entity.id
_entity.type
_entity.pdbx_description
1 polymer ?
#
loop_
_entity_poly.entity_id
_entity_poly.type
_entity_poly.pdbx_seq_one_letter_code
_entity_poly.pdbx_strand_id
1 'polypeptide(L)'
;MGRSGVMPSKSPTVWKFELEKTLQACTHDYRDLALEQAQVLVEPPSALATLRMIHHSHPYLINGFSPLEKETASLFDWSRAETYKEISGSRRVTVAVTDDGLADSVRERHDGRKTFVKALETKMTMSQLTEKLGRSTDQDPFIYYLQSQDGNIYRDQPSPLGPPELEAFQKYFKRDVPWMKEAIGKQAEAVNLWIGDSRSTTSLHHDPYENIYHVLAGSKTFTLLSPLETIHLDQRFYPPSTLKRSPSGQLYPEYDYPDPSSGPRIPWAKNLCLPRSARSLSITLQEGDTLFLPAGWWHRVEQEGGEEGIAVAVNYWYPSEIHPERYAYERFFRRIAIMSGMEGLIPPMGDEESINSEESDDPDRYSASNE
;
A
#
# COMPACT_ATOMS: atom_id res chain seq x y z
N MET A 1 -52.88 -18.24 29.77
CA MET A 1 -52.64 -18.44 28.33
C MET A 1 -51.40 -17.63 27.96
N GLY A 2 -50.21 -18.22 28.10
CA GLY A 2 -48.97 -17.59 27.67
C GLY A 2 -48.85 -17.73 26.16
N ARG A 3 -48.80 -16.61 25.43
CA ARG A 3 -48.41 -16.62 24.02
C ARG A 3 -46.90 -16.87 23.97
N SER A 4 -46.50 -18.13 23.74
CA SER A 4 -45.15 -18.42 23.28
C SER A 4 -45.03 -17.84 21.87
N GLY A 5 -44.48 -16.64 21.75
CA GLY A 5 -44.07 -16.09 20.46
C GLY A 5 -42.88 -16.89 19.95
N VAL A 6 -43.14 -17.95 19.20
CA VAL A 6 -42.12 -18.57 18.35
C VAL A 6 -41.78 -17.54 17.29
N MET A 7 -40.63 -16.87 17.44
CA MET A 7 -40.10 -16.06 16.35
C MET A 7 -39.88 -17.00 15.15
N PRO A 8 -40.42 -16.69 13.96
CA PRO A 8 -40.19 -17.52 12.79
C PRO A 8 -38.69 -17.56 12.51
N SER A 9 -38.09 -18.74 12.54
CA SER A 9 -36.69 -18.93 12.17
C SER A 9 -36.55 -18.62 10.68
N LYS A 10 -36.08 -17.42 10.33
CA LYS A 10 -35.76 -17.09 8.93
C LYS A 10 -34.71 -18.09 8.43
N SER A 11 -34.81 -18.50 7.16
CA SER A 11 -33.83 -19.41 6.57
C SER A 11 -32.42 -18.78 6.57
N PRO A 12 -31.34 -19.59 6.62
CA PRO A 12 -29.96 -19.08 6.64
C PRO A 12 -29.65 -18.07 5.52
N THR A 13 -30.25 -18.25 4.34
CA THR A 13 -30.13 -17.35 3.18
C THR A 13 -30.71 -15.96 3.45
N VAL A 14 -31.84 -15.87 4.16
CA VAL A 14 -32.48 -14.58 4.46
C VAL A 14 -31.65 -13.78 5.46
N TRP A 15 -31.04 -14.44 6.45
CA TRP A 15 -30.16 -13.75 7.40
C TRP A 15 -28.90 -13.18 6.73
N LYS A 16 -28.25 -13.96 5.86
CA LYS A 16 -27.08 -13.49 5.09
C LYS A 16 -27.40 -12.25 4.25
N PHE A 17 -28.54 -12.27 3.56
CA PHE A 17 -28.99 -11.14 2.75
C PHE A 17 -29.24 -9.86 3.57
N GLU A 18 -29.89 -9.98 4.73
CA GLU A 18 -30.14 -8.82 5.61
C GLU A 18 -28.84 -8.25 6.21
N LEU A 19 -27.87 -9.11 6.52
CA LEU A 19 -26.55 -8.68 6.98
C LEU A 19 -25.80 -7.92 5.88
N GLU A 20 -25.75 -8.45 4.66
CA GLU A 20 -25.12 -7.78 3.51
C GLU A 20 -25.76 -6.41 3.26
N LYS A 21 -27.09 -6.33 3.26
CA LYS A 21 -27.82 -5.08 3.12
C LYS A 21 -27.47 -4.07 4.23
N THR A 22 -27.33 -4.55 5.46
CA THR A 22 -26.97 -3.71 6.61
C THR A 22 -25.53 -3.17 6.48
N LEU A 23 -24.60 -3.99 5.99
CA LEU A 23 -23.22 -3.56 5.72
C LEU A 23 -23.17 -2.52 4.62
N GLN A 24 -23.92 -2.71 3.53
CA GLN A 24 -24.05 -1.73 2.47
C GLN A 24 -24.64 -0.41 2.98
N ALA A 25 -25.66 -0.47 3.84
CA ALA A 25 -26.21 0.71 4.50
C ALA A 25 -25.15 1.42 5.37
N CYS A 26 -24.38 0.69 6.16
CA CYS A 26 -23.29 1.26 6.96
C CYS A 26 -22.22 1.96 6.08
N THR A 27 -21.85 1.37 4.94
CA THR A 27 -20.96 2.02 3.97
C THR A 27 -21.60 3.29 3.37
N HIS A 28 -22.90 3.29 3.10
CA HIS A 28 -23.62 4.50 2.65
C HIS A 28 -23.65 5.59 3.73
N ASP A 29 -23.97 5.23 4.98
CA ASP A 29 -23.98 6.18 6.10
C ASP A 29 -22.61 6.84 6.29
N TYR A 30 -21.52 6.07 6.12
CA TYR A 30 -20.17 6.64 6.07
C TYR A 30 -20.00 7.61 4.89
N ARG A 31 -20.40 7.20 3.68
CA ARG A 31 -20.28 8.00 2.45
C ARG A 31 -21.07 9.31 2.48
N ASP A 32 -22.16 9.38 3.24
CA ASP A 32 -22.97 10.59 3.42
C ASP A 32 -22.22 11.70 4.17
N LEU A 33 -21.29 11.32 5.04
CA LEU A 33 -20.49 12.26 5.84
C LEU A 33 -19.02 12.33 5.41
N ALA A 34 -18.52 11.31 4.70
CA ALA A 34 -17.17 11.28 4.17
C ALA A 34 -17.00 12.34 3.09
N LEU A 35 -15.86 13.03 3.13
CA LEU A 35 -15.54 14.05 2.14
C LEU A 35 -15.19 13.39 0.80
N GLU A 36 -15.68 13.98 -0.28
CA GLU A 36 -15.51 13.42 -1.63
C GLU A 36 -14.13 13.73 -2.24
N GLN A 37 -13.42 14.68 -1.65
CA GLN A 37 -12.12 15.18 -2.11
C GLN A 37 -11.16 15.30 -0.94
N ALA A 38 -9.86 15.28 -1.23
CA ALA A 38 -8.86 15.65 -0.23
C ALA A 38 -9.08 17.09 0.23
N GLN A 39 -8.86 17.33 1.51
CA GLN A 39 -8.85 18.71 2.02
C GLN A 39 -7.54 19.39 1.63
N VAL A 40 -7.58 20.68 1.33
CA VAL A 40 -6.38 21.45 0.95
C VAL A 40 -6.00 22.39 2.08
N LEU A 41 -4.76 22.30 2.54
CA LEU A 41 -4.12 23.24 3.46
C LEU A 41 -3.17 24.13 2.66
N VAL A 42 -3.36 25.44 2.78
CA VAL A 42 -2.54 26.43 2.06
C VAL A 42 -1.12 26.53 2.65
N GLU A 43 -0.97 26.15 3.92
CA GLU A 43 0.28 26.17 4.65
C GLU A 43 0.40 24.94 5.59
N PRO A 44 1.61 24.60 6.06
CA PRO A 44 1.79 23.52 7.01
C PRO A 44 0.98 23.72 8.30
N PRO A 45 0.27 22.68 8.81
CA PRO A 45 -0.57 22.81 10.00
C PRO A 45 0.26 22.99 11.29
N SER A 46 -0.37 23.50 12.34
CA SER A 46 0.15 23.38 13.71
C SER A 46 -0.02 21.95 14.24
N ALA A 47 0.73 21.55 15.27
CA ALA A 47 0.63 20.21 15.85
C ALA A 47 -0.81 19.84 16.30
N LEU A 48 -1.56 20.80 16.85
CA LEU A 48 -2.96 20.58 17.22
C LEU A 48 -3.86 20.36 15.98
N ALA A 49 -3.64 21.11 14.91
CA ALA A 49 -4.36 20.91 13.66
C ALA A 49 -4.01 19.55 13.04
N THR A 50 -2.74 19.15 13.08
CA THR A 50 -2.27 17.82 12.67
C THR A 50 -2.94 16.70 13.45
N LEU A 51 -3.03 16.80 14.78
CA LEU A 51 -3.75 15.82 15.60
C LEU A 51 -5.22 15.68 15.17
N ARG A 52 -5.88 16.79 14.81
CA ARG A 52 -7.25 16.76 14.27
C ARG A 52 -7.30 16.09 12.90
N MET A 53 -6.32 16.35 12.03
CA MET A 53 -6.20 15.69 10.71
C MET A 53 -6.06 14.17 10.86
N ILE A 54 -5.16 13.70 11.73
CA ILE A 54 -4.98 12.28 12.05
C ILE A 54 -6.29 11.69 12.59
N HIS A 55 -6.93 12.39 13.54
CA HIS A 55 -8.18 11.92 14.11
C HIS A 55 -9.31 11.84 13.07
N HIS A 56 -9.40 12.79 12.14
CA HIS A 56 -10.35 12.74 11.02
C HIS A 56 -10.07 11.58 10.07
N SER A 57 -8.84 11.08 10.00
CA SER A 57 -8.42 9.96 9.15
C SER A 57 -8.91 10.13 7.70
N HIS A 58 -8.64 11.31 7.14
CA HIS A 58 -8.99 11.68 5.77
C HIS A 58 -7.75 12.25 5.06
N PRO A 59 -7.57 12.08 3.73
CA PRO A 59 -6.42 12.64 3.01
C PRO A 59 -6.41 14.18 2.96
N TYR A 60 -5.22 14.77 3.09
CA TYR A 60 -5.00 16.22 2.95
C TYR A 60 -3.87 16.53 1.98
N LEU A 61 -4.10 17.48 1.08
CA LEU A 61 -3.06 18.16 0.30
C LEU A 61 -2.51 19.32 1.12
N ILE A 62 -1.19 19.40 1.26
CA ILE A 62 -0.51 20.38 2.11
C ILE A 62 0.46 21.18 1.24
N ASN A 63 0.13 22.45 1.04
CA ASN A 63 0.95 23.38 0.30
C ASN A 63 1.94 24.08 1.24
N GLY A 64 3.02 24.62 0.68
CA GLY A 64 4.02 25.39 1.43
C GLY A 64 4.92 24.57 2.36
N PHE A 65 4.79 23.23 2.38
CA PHE A 65 5.74 22.34 3.02
C PHE A 65 6.86 21.94 2.05
N SER A 66 8.09 21.84 2.55
CA SER A 66 9.19 21.18 1.85
C SER A 66 9.97 20.31 2.82
N PRO A 67 10.26 19.04 2.46
CA PRO A 67 11.09 18.13 3.25
C PRO A 67 12.59 18.41 3.08
N LEU A 68 12.97 19.28 2.14
CA LEU A 68 14.37 19.58 1.84
C LEU A 68 14.98 20.54 2.87
N GLU A 69 16.26 20.33 3.17
CA GLU A 69 17.07 21.24 3.98
C GLU A 69 17.46 22.46 3.15
N LYS A 70 17.13 23.67 3.64
CA LYS A 70 17.14 24.87 2.81
C LYS A 70 18.54 25.21 2.31
N GLU A 71 19.55 25.14 3.17
CA GLU A 71 20.92 25.60 2.87
C GLU A 71 21.67 24.64 1.94
N THR A 72 21.44 23.34 2.08
CA THR A 72 22.18 22.30 1.35
C THR A 72 21.46 21.87 0.09
N ALA A 73 20.13 21.75 0.12
CA ALA A 73 19.34 21.24 -0.99
C ALA A 73 19.07 22.30 -2.07
N SER A 74 19.14 23.60 -1.74
CA SER A 74 18.95 24.69 -2.72
C SER A 74 20.05 24.78 -3.77
N LEU A 75 21.14 24.03 -3.60
CA LEU A 75 22.25 23.92 -4.56
C LEU A 75 21.92 22.99 -5.73
N PHE A 76 20.83 22.23 -5.63
CA PHE A 76 20.47 21.17 -6.56
C PHE A 76 19.08 21.40 -7.15
N ASP A 77 18.88 20.91 -8.38
CA ASP A 77 17.58 20.81 -9.01
C ASP A 77 17.09 19.36 -8.91
N TRP A 78 16.14 19.13 -8.00
CA TRP A 78 15.65 17.79 -7.66
C TRP A 78 14.78 17.19 -8.76
N SER A 79 14.39 17.98 -9.76
CA SER A 79 13.72 17.49 -10.98
C SER A 79 14.67 16.77 -11.94
N ARG A 80 16.00 16.90 -11.74
CA ARG A 80 17.03 16.45 -12.67
C ARG A 80 17.76 15.21 -12.16
N ALA A 81 17.99 14.25 -13.04
CA ALA A 81 18.76 13.04 -12.80
C ALA A 81 20.21 13.34 -12.34
N GLU A 82 20.79 14.44 -12.83
CA GLU A 82 22.15 14.84 -12.50
C GLU A 82 22.35 15.09 -11.00
N THR A 83 21.35 15.63 -10.30
CA THR A 83 21.38 15.82 -8.83
C THR A 83 21.69 14.51 -8.11
N TYR A 84 21.02 13.43 -8.47
CA TYR A 84 21.20 12.13 -7.85
C TYR A 84 22.55 11.49 -8.22
N LYS A 85 23.04 11.75 -9.44
CA LYS A 85 24.38 11.32 -9.89
C LYS A 85 25.50 12.05 -9.15
N GLU A 86 25.38 13.36 -8.94
CA GLU A 86 26.37 14.15 -8.23
C GLU A 86 26.45 13.75 -6.75
N ILE A 87 25.31 13.52 -6.11
CA ILE A 87 25.24 13.15 -4.68
C ILE A 87 25.75 11.71 -4.44
N SER A 88 25.36 10.75 -5.28
CA SER A 88 25.57 9.33 -4.99
C SER A 88 25.78 8.45 -6.23
N GLY A 89 26.27 9.00 -7.33
CA GLY A 89 26.35 8.31 -8.63
C GLY A 89 27.00 6.93 -8.60
N SER A 90 28.11 6.76 -7.86
CA SER A 90 28.84 5.50 -7.73
C SER A 90 28.26 4.55 -6.67
N ARG A 91 27.34 5.01 -5.82
CA ARG A 91 26.72 4.21 -4.76
C ARG A 91 25.84 3.13 -5.38
N ARG A 92 26.02 1.89 -4.94
CA ARG A 92 25.18 0.76 -5.34
C ARG A 92 23.91 0.74 -4.48
N VAL A 93 22.77 0.84 -5.14
CA VAL A 93 21.43 0.87 -4.54
C VAL A 93 20.62 -0.34 -4.97
N THR A 94 19.72 -0.80 -4.11
CA THR A 94 18.75 -1.85 -4.41
C THR A 94 17.62 -1.29 -5.27
N VAL A 95 17.43 -1.86 -6.46
CA VAL A 95 16.42 -1.45 -7.43
C VAL A 95 15.52 -2.63 -7.74
N ALA A 96 14.22 -2.42 -7.64
CA ALA A 96 13.21 -3.36 -8.09
C ALA A 96 13.14 -3.35 -9.62
N VAL A 97 13.19 -4.55 -10.21
CA VAL A 97 13.12 -4.76 -11.66
C VAL A 97 11.91 -5.63 -11.98
N THR A 98 11.05 -5.14 -12.87
CA THR A 98 9.84 -5.84 -13.34
C THR A 98 9.75 -5.81 -14.86
N ASP A 99 8.91 -6.68 -15.41
CA ASP A 99 8.59 -6.79 -16.83
C ASP A 99 7.26 -6.11 -17.21
N ASP A 100 6.45 -5.74 -16.22
CA ASP A 100 5.13 -5.13 -16.38
C ASP A 100 4.92 -3.87 -15.52
N GLY A 101 5.93 -3.45 -14.77
CA GLY A 101 5.86 -2.26 -13.91
C GLY A 101 5.20 -2.48 -12.56
N LEU A 102 4.70 -3.69 -12.25
CA LEU A 102 3.95 -3.99 -11.05
C LEU A 102 4.78 -4.83 -10.08
N ALA A 103 5.55 -4.14 -9.23
CA ALA A 103 6.13 -4.78 -8.06
C ALA A 103 5.04 -5.07 -7.02
N ASP A 104 5.20 -6.18 -6.28
CA ASP A 104 4.33 -6.56 -5.17
C ASP A 104 2.86 -6.63 -5.61
N SER A 105 2.57 -7.58 -6.51
CA SER A 105 1.26 -7.72 -7.13
C SER A 105 0.86 -9.18 -7.27
N VAL A 106 -0.44 -9.45 -7.41
CA VAL A 106 -0.93 -10.81 -7.67
C VAL A 106 -0.78 -11.10 -9.16
N ARG A 107 0.07 -12.08 -9.51
CA ARG A 107 0.25 -12.53 -10.90
C ARG A 107 -0.05 -14.01 -11.03
N GLU A 108 -0.51 -14.39 -12.21
CA GLU A 108 -0.64 -15.80 -12.58
C GLU A 108 0.71 -16.33 -13.04
N ARG A 109 1.07 -17.51 -12.54
CA ARG A 109 2.28 -18.24 -12.92
C ARG A 109 2.03 -19.11 -14.14
N HIS A 110 3.12 -19.66 -14.70
CA HIS A 110 3.08 -20.63 -15.81
C HIS A 110 2.28 -21.92 -15.50
N ASP A 111 2.07 -22.25 -14.23
CA ASP A 111 1.26 -23.39 -13.77
C ASP A 111 -0.24 -23.05 -13.58
N GLY A 112 -0.65 -21.83 -13.94
CA GLY A 112 -2.01 -21.30 -13.79
C GLY A 112 -2.37 -20.88 -12.36
N ARG A 113 -1.45 -20.99 -11.38
CA ARG A 113 -1.71 -20.58 -10.00
C ARG A 113 -1.38 -19.11 -9.81
N LYS A 114 -2.17 -18.42 -8.98
CA LYS A 114 -1.92 -17.03 -8.59
C LYS A 114 -1.04 -16.95 -7.36
N THR A 115 -0.04 -16.07 -7.40
CA THR A 115 0.90 -15.82 -6.30
C THR A 115 1.11 -14.34 -6.08
N PHE A 116 1.56 -13.97 -4.89
CA PHE A 116 2.04 -12.62 -4.62
C PHE A 116 3.47 -12.54 -5.14
N VAL A 117 3.69 -11.73 -6.18
CA VAL A 117 4.97 -11.65 -6.89
C VAL A 117 5.70 -10.37 -6.51
N LYS A 118 6.83 -10.54 -5.84
CA LYS A 118 7.82 -9.50 -5.59
C LYS A 118 8.69 -9.26 -6.83
N ALA A 119 9.21 -8.05 -6.94
CA ALA A 119 10.13 -7.69 -8.02
C ALA A 119 11.47 -8.44 -7.94
N LEU A 120 12.21 -8.46 -9.05
CA LEU A 120 13.59 -8.89 -9.06
C LEU A 120 14.43 -7.75 -8.47
N GLU A 121 15.04 -7.96 -7.31
CA GLU A 121 15.96 -6.98 -6.74
C GLU A 121 17.34 -7.07 -7.40
N THR A 122 17.83 -5.95 -7.91
CA THR A 122 19.17 -5.84 -8.49
C THR A 122 19.94 -4.68 -7.88
N LYS A 123 21.20 -4.93 -7.53
CA LYS A 123 22.13 -3.88 -7.14
C LYS A 123 22.74 -3.22 -8.39
N MET A 124 22.52 -1.93 -8.55
CA MET A 124 23.15 -1.10 -9.59
C MET A 124 23.57 0.25 -9.04
N THR A 125 24.44 0.96 -9.73
CA THR A 125 24.83 2.30 -9.27
C THR A 125 23.70 3.31 -9.51
N MET A 126 23.64 4.39 -8.73
CA MET A 126 22.66 5.46 -8.95
C MET A 126 22.76 6.05 -10.37
N SER A 127 23.97 6.17 -10.93
CA SER A 127 24.16 6.58 -12.33
C SER A 127 23.53 5.58 -13.31
N GLN A 128 23.72 4.27 -13.09
CA GLN A 128 23.10 3.24 -13.94
C GLN A 128 21.58 3.25 -13.87
N LEU A 129 21.02 3.46 -12.68
CA LEU A 129 19.56 3.59 -12.50
C LEU A 129 19.04 4.78 -13.31
N THR A 130 19.58 5.98 -13.07
CA THR A 130 19.11 7.21 -13.72
C THR A 130 19.25 7.16 -15.25
N GLU A 131 20.27 6.50 -15.80
CA GLU A 131 20.41 6.28 -17.24
C GLU A 131 19.37 5.34 -17.85
N LYS A 132 18.74 4.48 -17.03
CA LYS A 132 17.74 3.49 -17.44
C LYS A 132 16.31 4.00 -17.37
N LEU A 133 16.05 5.03 -16.55
CA LEU A 133 14.75 5.67 -16.41
C LEU A 133 14.40 6.53 -17.63
N GLY A 134 13.11 6.77 -17.83
CA GLY A 134 12.60 7.59 -18.95
C GLY A 134 12.71 6.93 -20.34
N ARG A 135 13.17 5.68 -20.41
CA ARG A 135 13.25 4.90 -21.66
C ARG A 135 11.90 4.33 -22.04
N SER A 136 11.65 4.14 -23.33
CA SER A 136 10.48 3.40 -23.79
C SER A 136 10.67 1.89 -23.64
N THR A 137 9.57 1.12 -23.68
CA THR A 137 9.58 -0.35 -23.64
C THR A 137 10.33 -0.97 -24.82
N ASP A 138 10.38 -0.29 -25.97
CA ASP A 138 11.14 -0.74 -27.14
C ASP A 138 12.66 -0.63 -26.92
N GLN A 139 13.09 0.28 -26.05
CA GLN A 139 14.50 0.51 -25.73
C GLN A 139 15.00 -0.37 -24.58
N ASP A 140 14.17 -0.55 -23.55
CA ASP A 140 14.44 -1.44 -22.44
C ASP A 140 13.11 -2.07 -21.98
N PRO A 141 12.93 -3.40 -22.13
CA PRO A 141 11.69 -4.07 -21.75
C PRO A 141 11.51 -4.17 -20.23
N PHE A 142 12.53 -3.80 -19.45
CA PHE A 142 12.45 -3.82 -18.00
C PHE A 142 12.14 -2.45 -17.43
N ILE A 143 11.35 -2.47 -16.36
CA ILE A 143 10.96 -1.30 -15.59
C ILE A 143 11.78 -1.31 -14.30
N TYR A 144 12.36 -0.16 -13.96
CA TYR A 144 13.25 0.02 -12.81
C TYR A 144 12.64 0.98 -11.81
N TYR A 145 12.63 0.59 -10.54
CA TYR A 145 12.10 1.43 -9.48
C TYR A 145 12.94 1.30 -8.21
N LEU A 146 13.53 2.41 -7.75
CA LEU A 146 14.08 2.50 -6.40
C LEU A 146 12.90 2.74 -5.47
N GLN A 147 12.51 1.67 -4.77
CA GLN A 147 11.29 1.64 -3.96
C GLN A 147 11.47 0.92 -2.62
N SER A 148 12.70 0.80 -2.12
CA SER A 148 12.91 0.17 -0.82
C SER A 148 12.30 1.04 0.28
N GLN A 149 11.50 0.42 1.14
CA GLN A 149 10.72 1.09 2.19
C GLN A 149 11.37 0.93 3.58
N ASP A 150 12.64 0.55 3.61
CA ASP A 150 13.39 0.14 4.80
C ASP A 150 14.03 1.32 5.55
N GLY A 151 13.52 2.54 5.35
CA GLY A 151 14.18 3.77 5.79
C GLY A 151 15.48 3.98 5.03
N ASN A 152 15.36 4.07 3.70
CA ASN A 152 16.52 4.08 2.81
C ASN A 152 17.36 5.36 2.91
N ILE A 153 16.79 6.48 3.39
CA ILE A 153 17.52 7.70 3.84
C ILE A 153 17.73 7.66 5.36
N TYR A 154 16.64 7.56 6.12
CA TYR A 154 16.64 7.52 7.58
C TYR A 154 15.78 6.37 8.10
N ARG A 155 16.23 5.76 9.18
CA ARG A 155 15.48 4.78 9.97
C ARG A 155 15.65 5.07 11.45
N ASP A 156 14.67 4.74 12.28
CA ASP A 156 14.73 4.92 13.73
C ASP A 156 15.48 3.77 14.43
N GLN A 157 15.41 2.55 13.89
CA GLN A 157 16.10 1.37 14.41
C GLN A 157 17.34 0.99 13.60
N PRO A 158 18.43 0.55 14.25
CA PRO A 158 19.59 -0.03 13.56
C PRO A 158 19.20 -1.24 12.71
N SER A 159 19.87 -1.43 11.57
CA SER A 159 19.69 -2.60 10.71
C SER A 159 20.93 -3.50 10.72
N PRO A 160 20.78 -4.83 10.71
CA PRO A 160 21.90 -5.75 10.53
C PRO A 160 22.58 -5.59 9.15
N LEU A 161 21.91 -4.95 8.18
CA LEU A 161 22.46 -4.65 6.85
C LEU A 161 23.40 -3.44 6.85
N GLY A 162 23.56 -2.76 7.98
CA GLY A 162 24.39 -1.57 8.13
C GLY A 162 23.61 -0.26 8.00
N PRO A 163 24.30 0.87 7.71
CA PRO A 163 23.66 2.16 7.54
C PRO A 163 22.74 2.21 6.31
N PRO A 164 21.78 3.15 6.25
CA PRO A 164 20.89 3.32 5.11
C PRO A 164 21.64 3.41 3.77
N GLU A 165 21.09 2.79 2.72
CA GLU A 165 21.74 2.78 1.41
C GLU A 165 21.96 4.19 0.83
N LEU A 166 21.06 5.11 1.18
CA LEU A 166 21.04 6.51 0.76
C LEU A 166 21.44 7.47 1.89
N GLU A 167 22.29 7.04 2.84
CA GLU A 167 22.81 7.88 3.93
C GLU A 167 23.40 9.22 3.43
N ALA A 168 24.01 9.24 2.24
CA ALA A 168 24.55 10.46 1.62
C ALA A 168 23.48 11.56 1.37
N PHE A 169 22.20 11.19 1.31
CA PHE A 169 21.09 12.13 1.11
C PHE A 169 20.63 12.79 2.42
N GLN A 170 21.02 12.26 3.59
CA GLN A 170 20.60 12.79 4.89
C GLN A 170 20.90 14.29 5.06
N LYS A 171 22.01 14.79 4.52
CA LYS A 171 22.34 16.22 4.59
C LYS A 171 21.39 17.14 3.81
N TYR A 172 20.52 16.60 2.96
CA TYR A 172 19.60 17.36 2.11
C TYR A 172 18.13 17.23 2.48
N PHE A 173 17.80 16.27 3.34
CA PHE A 173 16.44 16.01 3.78
C PHE A 173 16.33 16.22 5.28
N LYS A 174 15.26 16.87 5.71
CA LYS A 174 14.91 16.96 7.12
C LYS A 174 14.73 15.55 7.67
N ARG A 175 15.27 15.27 8.87
CA ARG A 175 15.04 13.98 9.55
C ARG A 175 13.56 13.71 9.84
N ASP A 176 12.79 14.78 10.00
CA ASP A 176 11.43 14.75 10.53
C ASP A 176 10.59 15.91 9.98
N VAL A 177 9.27 15.74 10.00
CA VAL A 177 8.26 16.77 9.73
C VAL A 177 7.83 17.37 11.08
N PRO A 178 8.21 18.62 11.42
CA PRO A 178 8.07 19.14 12.79
C PRO A 178 6.65 19.06 13.36
N TRP A 179 5.64 19.43 12.56
CA TRP A 179 4.24 19.42 12.97
C TRP A 179 3.62 18.02 13.08
N MET A 180 4.17 17.01 12.40
CA MET A 180 3.81 15.59 12.63
C MET A 180 4.48 15.07 13.90
N LYS A 181 5.78 15.33 14.06
CA LYS A 181 6.55 14.88 15.22
C LYS A 181 5.96 15.40 16.52
N GLU A 182 5.65 16.70 16.57
CA GLU A 182 5.06 17.32 17.76
C GLU A 182 3.65 16.78 18.05
N ALA A 183 2.85 16.54 17.01
CA ALA A 183 1.50 15.98 17.14
C ALA A 183 1.52 14.53 17.67
N ILE A 184 2.32 13.66 17.05
CA ILE A 184 2.38 12.23 17.36
C ILE A 184 3.26 11.97 18.60
N GLY A 185 4.18 12.89 18.91
CA GLY A 185 5.16 12.73 19.99
C GLY A 185 6.28 11.73 19.67
N LYS A 186 6.38 11.26 18.42
CA LYS A 186 7.40 10.31 17.95
C LYS A 186 8.01 10.79 16.64
N GLN A 187 9.22 10.32 16.37
CA GLN A 187 9.90 10.57 15.10
C GLN A 187 9.36 9.67 14.00
N ALA A 188 9.64 10.05 12.74
CA ALA A 188 9.41 9.15 11.62
C ALA A 188 10.28 7.89 11.75
N GLU A 189 9.62 6.73 11.71
CA GLU A 189 10.27 5.40 11.74
C GLU A 189 11.12 5.18 10.49
N ALA A 190 10.61 5.61 9.33
CA ALA A 190 11.31 5.54 8.07
C ALA A 190 11.16 6.84 7.26
N VAL A 191 12.24 7.22 6.57
CA VAL A 191 12.24 8.22 5.50
C VAL A 191 12.77 7.57 4.25
N ASN A 192 11.94 7.50 3.21
CA ASN A 192 12.28 6.78 1.98
C ASN A 192 12.28 7.72 0.78
N LEU A 193 13.33 7.62 -0.03
CA LEU A 193 13.38 8.17 -1.39
C LEU A 193 12.81 7.15 -2.37
N TRP A 194 12.07 7.64 -3.35
CA TRP A 194 11.47 6.86 -4.43
C TRP A 194 11.91 7.44 -5.76
N ILE A 195 12.52 6.64 -6.64
CA ILE A 195 12.96 7.09 -7.97
C ILE A 195 12.56 6.05 -9.02
N GLY A 196 11.66 6.43 -9.91
CA GLY A 196 11.16 5.57 -10.99
C GLY A 196 10.84 6.36 -12.25
N ASP A 197 10.07 5.74 -13.14
CA ASP A 197 9.52 6.36 -14.35
C ASP A 197 8.04 6.01 -14.53
N SER A 198 7.41 6.53 -15.59
CA SER A 198 5.97 6.38 -15.83
C SER A 198 5.48 4.93 -15.95
N ARG A 199 6.39 3.96 -16.16
CA ARG A 199 6.02 2.56 -16.33
C ARG A 199 5.88 1.84 -14.98
N SER A 200 6.34 2.44 -13.90
CA SER A 200 6.30 1.84 -12.56
C SER A 200 5.00 2.16 -11.84
N THR A 201 4.27 1.15 -11.35
CA THR A 201 3.04 1.32 -10.59
C THR A 201 3.12 0.52 -9.28
N THR A 202 2.78 1.17 -8.16
CA THR A 202 2.58 0.48 -6.89
C THR A 202 1.15 -0.03 -6.82
N SER A 203 0.98 -1.35 -6.65
CA SER A 203 -0.33 -1.99 -6.66
C SER A 203 -1.18 -1.62 -5.42
N LEU A 204 -2.48 -1.94 -5.45
CA LEU A 204 -3.41 -1.52 -4.40
C LEU A 204 -3.10 -2.23 -3.07
N HIS A 205 -2.73 -1.46 -2.05
CA HIS A 205 -2.42 -1.94 -0.70
C HIS A 205 -2.77 -0.87 0.34
N HIS A 206 -2.53 -1.15 1.62
CA HIS A 206 -2.64 -0.18 2.69
C HIS A 206 -1.51 -0.40 3.70
N ASP A 207 -1.11 0.67 4.38
CA ASP A 207 -0.03 0.65 5.35
C ASP A 207 -0.53 0.99 6.76
N PRO A 208 0.12 0.50 7.83
CA PRO A 208 -0.21 0.86 9.21
C PRO A 208 0.44 2.20 9.65
N TYR A 209 0.79 3.08 8.70
CA TYR A 209 1.54 4.31 8.97
C TYR A 209 0.76 5.56 8.57
N GLU A 210 0.90 6.60 9.38
CA GLU A 210 0.56 7.96 8.97
C GLU A 210 1.65 8.46 8.02
N ASN A 211 1.31 8.66 6.75
CA ASN A 211 2.27 8.85 5.67
C ASN A 211 2.26 10.29 5.16
N ILE A 212 3.39 11.00 5.27
CA ILE A 212 3.61 12.28 4.59
C ILE A 212 4.39 12.02 3.32
N TYR A 213 3.76 12.21 2.16
CA TYR A 213 4.31 11.91 0.86
C TYR A 213 4.50 13.20 0.05
N HIS A 214 5.73 13.49 -0.37
CA HIS A 214 6.09 14.73 -1.08
C HIS A 214 6.73 14.43 -2.44
N VAL A 215 6.28 15.11 -3.49
CA VAL A 215 6.80 14.93 -4.86
C VAL A 215 7.91 15.94 -5.14
N LEU A 216 9.06 15.44 -5.58
CA LEU A 216 10.26 16.22 -5.92
C LEU A 216 10.45 16.40 -7.43
N ALA A 217 9.93 15.46 -8.23
CA ALA A 217 10.04 15.49 -9.69
C ALA A 217 8.87 14.73 -10.32
N GLY A 218 8.36 15.23 -11.45
CA GLY A 218 7.24 14.60 -12.16
C GLY A 218 5.93 14.70 -11.39
N SER A 219 5.10 13.67 -11.47
CA SER A 219 3.83 13.62 -10.72
C SER A 219 3.51 12.23 -10.19
N LYS A 220 2.65 12.18 -9.18
CA LYS A 220 2.13 10.94 -8.57
C LYS A 220 0.62 10.97 -8.51
N THR A 221 -0.04 9.97 -9.07
CA THR A 221 -1.51 9.84 -8.99
C THR A 221 -1.87 8.73 -8.03
N PHE A 222 -2.48 9.12 -6.92
CA PHE A 222 -3.01 8.23 -5.89
C PHE A 222 -4.47 7.94 -6.17
N THR A 223 -4.79 6.67 -6.35
CA THR A 223 -6.16 6.16 -6.28
C THR A 223 -6.39 5.61 -4.89
N LEU A 224 -7.24 6.27 -4.11
CA LEU A 224 -7.46 5.99 -2.69
C LEU A 224 -8.84 5.38 -2.43
N LEU A 225 -8.92 4.45 -1.48
CA LEU A 225 -10.17 4.00 -0.88
C LEU A 225 -10.09 4.07 0.64
N SER A 226 -11.19 4.50 1.25
CA SER A 226 -11.33 4.45 2.70
C SER A 226 -11.19 3.00 3.21
N PRO A 227 -10.70 2.78 4.44
CA PRO A 227 -10.66 1.45 5.04
C PRO A 227 -12.01 0.70 4.99
N LEU A 228 -13.15 1.41 5.06
CA LEU A 228 -14.49 0.82 5.00
C LEU A 228 -14.87 0.27 3.61
N GLU A 229 -14.22 0.74 2.54
CA GLU A 229 -14.42 0.24 1.18
C GLU A 229 -13.81 -1.17 1.00
N THR A 230 -13.12 -1.70 2.01
CA THR A 230 -12.48 -3.03 1.99
C THR A 230 -13.45 -4.17 1.66
N ILE A 231 -14.75 -4.03 1.99
CA ILE A 231 -15.80 -5.03 1.66
C ILE A 231 -16.07 -5.17 0.17
N HIS A 232 -15.60 -4.23 -0.65
CA HIS A 232 -15.70 -4.31 -2.09
C HIS A 232 -14.45 -4.95 -2.73
N LEU A 233 -13.37 -5.11 -1.98
CA LEU A 233 -12.09 -5.63 -2.48
C LEU A 233 -12.01 -7.15 -2.30
N ASP A 234 -11.70 -7.87 -3.39
CA ASP A 234 -11.35 -9.30 -3.32
C ASP A 234 -9.89 -9.43 -2.88
N GLN A 235 -9.68 -9.63 -1.59
CA GLN A 235 -8.41 -9.91 -0.94
C GLN A 235 -8.28 -11.40 -0.61
N ARG A 236 -7.10 -11.96 -0.86
CA ARG A 236 -6.81 -13.36 -0.52
C ARG A 236 -5.40 -13.51 -0.02
N PHE A 237 -5.16 -14.65 0.62
CA PHE A 237 -3.83 -15.12 0.96
C PHE A 237 -3.19 -15.83 -0.23
N TYR A 238 -2.02 -15.36 -0.63
CA TYR A 238 -1.25 -15.93 -1.73
C TYR A 238 0.09 -16.47 -1.24
N PRO A 239 0.56 -17.61 -1.77
CA PRO A 239 1.95 -17.99 -1.55
C PRO A 239 2.88 -16.96 -2.21
N PRO A 240 4.04 -16.66 -1.62
CA PRO A 240 4.95 -15.66 -2.14
C PRO A 240 5.80 -16.22 -3.29
N SER A 241 6.13 -15.35 -4.22
CA SER A 241 7.05 -15.59 -5.32
C SER A 241 7.90 -14.35 -5.56
N THR A 242 9.07 -14.53 -6.17
CA THR A 242 9.96 -13.44 -6.56
C THR A 242 10.29 -13.57 -8.03
N LEU A 243 10.32 -12.46 -8.78
CA LEU A 243 10.79 -12.50 -10.16
C LEU A 243 12.25 -12.95 -10.22
N LYS A 244 12.52 -13.89 -11.12
CA LYS A 244 13.85 -14.37 -11.47
C LYS A 244 14.09 -14.17 -12.95
N ARG A 245 15.36 -14.02 -13.32
CA ARG A 245 15.78 -13.83 -14.71
C ARG A 245 16.22 -15.17 -15.28
N SER A 246 15.55 -15.61 -16.35
CA SER A 246 15.93 -16.82 -17.08
C SER A 246 17.26 -16.62 -17.82
N PRO A 247 17.90 -17.70 -18.31
CA PRO A 247 19.07 -17.59 -19.19
C PRO A 247 18.79 -16.82 -20.50
N SER A 248 17.54 -16.82 -20.98
CA SER A 248 17.11 -16.01 -22.13
C SER A 248 16.85 -14.54 -21.79
N GLY A 249 16.97 -14.15 -20.52
CA GLY A 249 16.79 -12.79 -20.03
C GLY A 249 15.35 -12.42 -19.66
N GLN A 250 14.37 -13.30 -19.86
CA GLN A 250 12.97 -13.08 -19.51
C GLN A 250 12.77 -13.17 -17.98
N LEU A 251 11.90 -12.33 -17.44
CA LEU A 251 11.48 -12.45 -16.04
C LEU A 251 10.33 -13.44 -15.90
N TYR A 252 10.40 -14.27 -14.86
CA TYR A 252 9.33 -15.18 -14.49
C TYR A 252 9.20 -15.27 -12.96
N PRO A 253 7.99 -15.43 -12.41
CA PRO A 253 7.80 -15.63 -10.98
C PRO A 253 8.23 -17.04 -10.55
N GLU A 254 9.12 -17.10 -9.56
CA GLU A 254 9.56 -18.35 -8.92
C GLU A 254 9.08 -18.39 -7.46
N TYR A 255 8.70 -19.56 -6.94
CA TYR A 255 8.23 -19.64 -5.55
C TYR A 255 9.41 -19.33 -4.62
N ASP A 256 9.15 -18.58 -3.55
CA ASP A 256 10.17 -18.33 -2.54
C ASP A 256 10.49 -19.58 -1.71
N TYR A 257 9.56 -20.53 -1.67
CA TYR A 257 9.65 -21.79 -0.93
C TYR A 257 9.44 -22.97 -1.89
N PRO A 258 10.22 -24.07 -1.77
CA PRO A 258 10.04 -25.26 -2.60
C PRO A 258 8.62 -25.85 -2.51
N ASP A 259 8.05 -25.85 -1.30
CA ASP A 259 6.65 -26.15 -1.05
C ASP A 259 5.88 -24.84 -0.83
N PRO A 260 4.95 -24.46 -1.74
CA PRO A 260 4.15 -23.24 -1.61
C PRO A 260 3.27 -23.17 -0.36
N SER A 261 3.00 -24.30 0.29
CA SER A 261 2.23 -24.35 1.54
C SER A 261 3.07 -24.17 2.80
N SER A 262 4.40 -24.27 2.68
CA SER A 262 5.33 -24.16 3.81
C SER A 262 5.73 -22.72 4.16
N GLY A 263 5.47 -21.77 3.26
CA GLY A 263 5.80 -20.35 3.43
C GLY A 263 4.65 -19.52 4.03
N PRO A 264 4.94 -18.32 4.56
CA PRO A 264 3.90 -17.41 5.00
C PRO A 264 3.03 -17.00 3.81
N ARG A 265 1.72 -17.03 3.96
CA ARG A 265 0.82 -16.53 2.91
C ARG A 265 0.64 -15.03 3.06
N ILE A 266 0.72 -14.31 1.94
CA ILE A 266 0.69 -12.86 1.91
C ILE A 266 -0.74 -12.39 1.59
N PRO A 267 -1.36 -11.55 2.45
CA PRO A 267 -2.67 -10.96 2.19
C PRO A 267 -2.54 -9.88 1.10
N TRP A 268 -3.21 -10.03 -0.04
CA TRP A 268 -3.17 -9.01 -1.10
C TRP A 268 -4.47 -8.89 -1.88
N ALA A 269 -4.70 -7.72 -2.48
CA ALA A 269 -5.82 -7.49 -3.38
C ALA A 269 -5.60 -8.24 -4.70
N LYS A 270 -6.58 -9.06 -5.10
CA LYS A 270 -6.55 -9.86 -6.32
C LYS A 270 -6.67 -9.01 -7.58
N ASN A 271 -7.49 -7.97 -7.53
CA ASN A 271 -7.86 -7.18 -8.71
C ASN A 271 -6.91 -6.00 -8.87
N LEU A 272 -6.33 -5.87 -10.06
CA LEU A 272 -5.55 -4.68 -10.44
C LEU A 272 -6.44 -3.46 -10.66
N CYS A 273 -7.70 -3.70 -11.05
CA CYS A 273 -8.70 -2.65 -11.26
C CYS A 273 -9.63 -2.55 -10.05
N LEU A 274 -10.06 -1.32 -9.76
CA LEU A 274 -11.05 -1.09 -8.72
C LEU A 274 -12.43 -1.64 -9.12
N PRO A 275 -13.14 -2.28 -8.17
CA PRO A 275 -14.54 -2.65 -8.37
C PRO A 275 -15.41 -1.40 -8.59
N ARG A 276 -16.40 -1.47 -9.48
CA ARG A 276 -17.36 -0.37 -9.72
C ARG A 276 -18.20 0.01 -8.50
N SER A 277 -18.35 -0.91 -7.55
CA SER A 277 -19.08 -0.71 -6.30
C SER A 277 -18.28 0.07 -5.25
N ALA A 278 -16.96 0.13 -5.39
CA ALA A 278 -16.09 0.86 -4.49
C ALA A 278 -16.07 2.35 -4.84
N ARG A 279 -16.14 3.21 -3.83
CA ARG A 279 -15.99 4.66 -3.99
C ARG A 279 -14.53 5.04 -3.78
N SER A 280 -13.90 5.59 -4.81
CA SER A 280 -12.51 6.05 -4.76
C SER A 280 -12.36 7.57 -4.79
N LEU A 281 -11.24 8.02 -4.25
CA LEU A 281 -10.73 9.38 -4.41
C LEU A 281 -9.48 9.31 -5.30
N SER A 282 -9.40 10.16 -6.31
CA SER A 282 -8.20 10.30 -7.15
C SER A 282 -7.51 11.61 -6.85
N ILE A 283 -6.23 11.56 -6.50
CA ILE A 283 -5.42 12.73 -6.15
C ILE A 283 -4.13 12.68 -6.97
N THR A 284 -3.90 13.68 -7.82
CA THR A 284 -2.63 13.84 -8.52
C THR A 284 -1.80 14.92 -7.84
N LEU A 285 -0.64 14.53 -7.33
CA LEU A 285 0.39 15.39 -6.77
C LEU A 285 1.34 15.81 -7.88
N GLN A 286 1.55 17.12 -8.04
CA GLN A 286 2.58 17.70 -8.88
C GLN A 286 3.87 17.92 -8.08
N GLU A 287 4.95 18.31 -8.75
CA GLU A 287 6.19 18.74 -8.11
C GLU A 287 5.93 19.81 -7.03
N GLY A 288 6.43 19.57 -5.82
CA GLY A 288 6.24 20.42 -4.65
C GLY A 288 4.98 20.13 -3.82
N ASP A 289 4.04 19.33 -4.33
CA ASP A 289 2.84 18.96 -3.58
C ASP A 289 3.17 17.94 -2.49
N THR A 290 2.44 18.04 -1.38
CA THR A 290 2.52 17.10 -0.26
C THR A 290 1.16 16.51 0.05
N LEU A 291 1.10 15.19 0.21
CA LEU A 291 -0.07 14.45 0.66
C LEU A 291 0.17 13.95 2.09
N PHE A 292 -0.77 14.23 2.99
CA PHE A 292 -0.99 13.39 4.15
C PHE A 292 -1.95 12.25 3.75
N LEU A 293 -1.44 11.02 3.76
CA LEU A 293 -2.19 9.79 3.54
C LEU A 293 -2.35 9.09 4.89
N PRO A 294 -3.59 9.00 5.43
CA PRO A 294 -3.81 8.41 6.74
C PRO A 294 -3.58 6.91 6.75
N ALA A 295 -3.21 6.38 7.91
CA ALA A 295 -3.02 4.95 8.10
C ALA A 295 -4.28 4.13 7.74
N GLY A 296 -4.07 2.96 7.14
CA GLY A 296 -5.12 2.02 6.74
C GLY A 296 -5.86 2.37 5.46
N TRP A 297 -5.64 3.55 4.87
CA TRP A 297 -6.23 3.88 3.57
C TRP A 297 -5.63 3.02 2.46
N TRP A 298 -6.50 2.40 1.67
CA TRP A 298 -6.08 1.68 0.49
C TRP A 298 -5.60 2.67 -0.56
N HIS A 299 -4.48 2.37 -1.20
CA HIS A 299 -3.89 3.25 -2.19
C HIS A 299 -3.18 2.46 -3.29
N ARG A 300 -3.42 2.88 -4.53
CA ARG A 300 -2.66 2.49 -5.73
C ARG A 300 -1.97 3.75 -6.24
N VAL A 301 -0.69 3.65 -6.59
CA VAL A 301 0.11 4.83 -6.96
C VAL A 301 0.68 4.64 -8.35
N GLU A 302 0.23 5.50 -9.26
CA GLU A 302 0.82 5.71 -10.58
C GLU A 302 1.74 6.92 -10.55
N GLN A 303 2.64 7.01 -11.51
CA GLN A 303 3.57 8.13 -11.60
C GLN A 303 3.76 8.53 -13.05
N GLU A 304 4.07 9.79 -13.28
CA GLU A 304 4.50 10.28 -14.59
C GLU A 304 5.84 10.99 -14.44
N GLY A 305 6.77 10.65 -15.34
CA GLY A 305 8.07 11.30 -15.40
C GLY A 305 7.92 12.79 -15.78
N GLY A 306 8.72 13.64 -15.15
CA GLY A 306 8.86 15.05 -15.55
C GLY A 306 9.60 15.21 -16.88
N GLU A 307 10.20 16.38 -17.11
CA GLU A 307 10.91 16.67 -18.37
C GLU A 307 12.05 15.68 -18.68
N GLU A 308 12.72 15.14 -17.67
CA GLU A 308 13.78 14.14 -17.83
C GLU A 308 13.28 12.68 -17.79
N GLY A 309 11.96 12.46 -17.77
CA GLY A 309 11.36 11.13 -17.75
C GLY A 309 11.52 10.40 -16.41
N ILE A 310 11.89 11.11 -15.33
CA ILE A 310 11.96 10.58 -13.96
C ILE A 310 10.82 11.10 -13.10
N ALA A 311 10.33 10.25 -12.20
CA ALA A 311 9.41 10.63 -11.14
C ALA A 311 10.10 10.35 -9.79
N VAL A 312 10.16 11.38 -8.94
CA VAL A 312 10.87 11.31 -7.67
C VAL A 312 10.00 11.82 -6.54
N ALA A 313 10.01 11.09 -5.42
CA ALA A 313 9.28 11.47 -4.23
C ALA A 313 10.04 11.07 -2.97
N VAL A 314 9.74 11.73 -1.86
CA VAL A 314 10.17 11.34 -0.53
C VAL A 314 8.96 11.16 0.36
N ASN A 315 8.99 10.16 1.22
CA ASN A 315 7.93 9.98 2.20
C ASN A 315 8.47 9.76 3.62
N TYR A 316 7.65 10.14 4.60
CA TYR A 316 7.89 9.95 6.02
C TYR A 316 6.80 9.06 6.59
N TRP A 317 7.19 7.96 7.21
CA TRP A 317 6.26 7.07 7.91
C TRP A 317 6.32 7.29 9.40
N TYR A 318 5.18 7.65 9.97
CA TYR A 318 4.98 7.71 11.42
C TYR A 318 4.09 6.56 11.86
N PRO A 319 4.35 5.96 13.03
CA PRO A 319 3.48 4.94 13.59
C PRO A 319 2.09 5.52 13.82
N SER A 320 1.06 4.80 13.37
CA SER A 320 -0.31 5.12 13.71
C SER A 320 -0.63 4.70 15.14
N GLU A 321 -1.45 5.50 15.83
CA GLU A 321 -1.98 5.12 17.13
C GLU A 321 -3.15 4.15 16.95
N ILE A 322 -3.07 2.98 17.61
CA ILE A 322 -4.18 2.03 17.61
C ILE A 322 -5.24 2.53 18.57
N HIS A 323 -6.34 3.06 18.04
CA HIS A 323 -7.53 3.38 18.83
C HIS A 323 -8.36 2.11 19.08
N PRO A 324 -8.44 1.59 20.33
CA PRO A 324 -9.04 0.28 20.60
C PRO A 324 -10.49 0.15 20.13
N GLU A 325 -11.29 1.22 20.25
CA GLU A 325 -12.69 1.24 19.82
C GLU A 325 -12.82 1.17 18.30
N ARG A 326 -12.06 1.98 17.55
CA ARG A 326 -12.06 1.96 16.07
C ARG A 326 -11.60 0.60 15.56
N TYR A 327 -10.57 0.04 16.18
CA TYR A 327 -10.08 -1.29 15.88
C TYR A 327 -11.15 -2.35 16.13
N ALA A 328 -11.85 -2.30 17.28
CA ALA A 328 -12.94 -3.23 17.57
C ALA A 328 -14.09 -3.13 16.56
N TYR A 329 -14.48 -1.91 16.14
CA TYR A 329 -15.51 -1.71 15.13
C TYR A 329 -15.10 -2.21 13.75
N GLU A 330 -13.85 -1.98 13.33
CA GLU A 330 -13.32 -2.49 12.06
C GLU A 330 -13.36 -4.03 12.03
N ARG A 331 -12.93 -4.65 13.13
CA ARG A 331 -12.95 -6.10 13.31
C ARG A 331 -14.38 -6.65 13.30
N PHE A 332 -15.31 -6.00 14.01
CA PHE A 332 -16.73 -6.35 13.98
C PHE A 332 -17.30 -6.26 12.58
N PHE A 333 -17.07 -5.15 11.87
CA PHE A 333 -17.53 -4.94 10.51
C PHE A 333 -17.06 -6.04 9.55
N ARG A 334 -15.76 -6.39 9.60
CA ARG A 334 -15.22 -7.50 8.79
C ARG A 334 -15.84 -8.85 9.13
N ARG A 335 -15.99 -9.18 10.42
CA ARG A 335 -16.60 -10.44 10.85
C ARG A 335 -18.02 -10.58 10.32
N ILE A 336 -18.83 -9.52 10.42
CA ILE A 336 -20.20 -9.53 9.90
C ILE A 336 -20.23 -9.68 8.38
N ALA A 337 -19.29 -9.05 7.65
CA ALA A 337 -19.17 -9.21 6.20
C ALA A 337 -18.80 -10.64 5.77
N ILE A 338 -17.90 -11.29 6.51
CA ILE A 338 -17.58 -12.71 6.28
C ILE A 338 -18.81 -13.57 6.59
N MET A 339 -19.48 -13.33 7.72
CA MET A 339 -20.68 -14.07 8.12
C MET A 339 -21.85 -13.92 7.14
N SER A 340 -21.97 -12.76 6.46
CA SER A 340 -22.99 -12.56 5.43
C SER A 340 -22.68 -13.32 4.14
N GLY A 341 -21.50 -13.95 4.03
CA GLY A 341 -21.07 -14.72 2.86
C GLY A 341 -20.37 -13.86 1.81
N MET A 342 -19.88 -12.67 2.14
CA MET A 342 -19.04 -11.90 1.22
C MET A 342 -17.68 -12.61 1.08
N GLU A 343 -17.36 -13.00 -0.15
CA GLU A 343 -16.07 -13.62 -0.48
C GLU A 343 -14.96 -12.57 -0.63
N GLY A 344 -13.70 -13.03 -0.59
CA GLY A 344 -12.54 -12.16 -0.81
C GLY A 344 -12.26 -11.22 0.35
N LEU A 345 -12.71 -11.56 1.56
CA LEU A 345 -12.36 -10.83 2.77
C LEU A 345 -11.36 -11.65 3.57
N ILE A 346 -10.30 -10.99 4.03
CA ILE A 346 -9.32 -11.59 4.90
C ILE A 346 -9.84 -11.50 6.34
N PRO A 347 -9.93 -12.63 7.06
CA PRO A 347 -10.36 -12.61 8.44
C PRO A 347 -9.42 -11.79 9.30
N PRO A 348 -9.93 -11.20 10.38
CA PRO A 348 -9.06 -10.62 11.37
C PRO A 348 -7.97 -11.57 11.86
N MET A 349 -6.78 -11.03 12.10
CA MET A 349 -5.70 -11.78 12.76
C MET A 349 -6.20 -12.36 14.08
N GLY A 350 -5.99 -13.66 14.28
CA GLY A 350 -6.46 -14.41 15.45
C GLY A 350 -7.82 -15.09 15.28
N ASP A 351 -8.59 -14.78 14.23
CA ASP A 351 -9.88 -15.42 13.95
C ASP A 351 -9.77 -16.57 12.91
N GLU A 352 -8.56 -16.83 12.41
CA GLU A 352 -8.29 -17.76 11.29
C GLU A 352 -8.75 -19.21 11.58
N GLU A 353 -8.70 -19.66 12.84
CA GLU A 353 -9.13 -21.01 13.23
C GLU A 353 -10.67 -21.16 13.26
N SER A 354 -11.42 -20.08 13.45
CA SER A 354 -12.88 -20.11 13.62
C SER A 354 -13.65 -20.29 12.31
N ILE A 355 -12.99 -20.05 11.17
CA ILE A 355 -13.60 -20.16 9.82
C ILE A 355 -13.30 -21.53 9.19
N ASN A 356 -12.15 -22.13 9.52
CA ASN A 356 -11.77 -23.47 9.04
C ASN A 356 -12.50 -24.62 9.76
N SER A 357 -13.28 -24.34 10.81
CA SER A 357 -14.01 -25.38 11.55
C SER A 357 -15.35 -25.80 10.92
N GLU A 358 -15.79 -25.18 9.82
CA GLU A 358 -17.03 -25.56 9.12
C GLU A 358 -16.83 -26.23 7.75
N GLU A 359 -15.59 -26.33 7.24
CA GLU A 359 -15.25 -27.11 6.03
C GLU A 359 -14.44 -28.37 6.40
N SER A 360 -15.05 -29.27 7.17
CA SER A 360 -14.70 -30.69 7.06
C SER A 360 -15.70 -31.33 6.11
N ASP A 361 -15.35 -31.40 4.83
CA ASP A 361 -15.92 -32.38 3.91
C ASP A 361 -15.61 -33.78 4.47
N ASP A 362 -16.58 -34.35 5.19
CA ASP A 362 -16.63 -35.76 5.55
C ASP A 362 -17.42 -36.48 4.45
N PRO A 363 -16.76 -37.22 3.53
CA PRO A 363 -17.45 -37.90 2.43
C PRO A 363 -18.28 -39.11 2.89
N ASP A 364 -18.17 -39.54 4.16
CA ASP A 364 -18.73 -40.82 4.61
C ASP A 364 -20.05 -40.70 5.39
N ARG A 365 -20.69 -39.52 5.41
CA ARG A 365 -21.96 -39.33 6.15
C ARG A 365 -23.23 -39.81 5.43
N TYR A 366 -23.14 -40.37 4.23
CA TYR A 366 -24.29 -40.95 3.51
C TYR A 366 -23.99 -42.35 2.94
N SER A 367 -23.62 -43.31 3.80
CA SER A 367 -23.79 -44.73 3.47
C SER A 367 -24.15 -45.57 4.70
N ALA A 368 -25.33 -45.33 5.27
CA ALA A 368 -25.99 -46.30 6.14
C ALA A 368 -27.49 -46.01 6.23
N SER A 369 -28.25 -46.46 5.22
CA SER A 369 -29.61 -47.00 5.35
C SER A 369 -30.30 -47.11 3.98
N ASN A 370 -30.32 -48.31 3.41
CA ASN A 370 -31.56 -49.04 3.10
C ASN A 370 -31.27 -50.30 2.26
N GLU A 371 -31.75 -51.42 2.81
CA GLU A 371 -31.99 -52.77 2.24
C GLU A 371 -30.79 -53.68 1.94
#